data_AF-A0A7W7IZS6-F1
#
_entry.id   AF-A0A7W7IZS6-F1
#
_cell.length_a   1.000
_cell.length_b   1.000
_cell.length_c   1.000
_cell.angle_alpha   90.00
_cell.angle_beta   90.00
_cell.angle_gamma   90.00
#
_symmetry.space_group_name_H-M   'P 1'
#
loop_
_entity.id
_entity.type
_entity.pdbx_description
1 polymer ?
#
loop_
_entity_poly.entity_id
_entity_poly.type
_entity_poly.pdbx_seq_one_letter_code
_entity_poly.pdbx_strand_id
1 'polypeptide(L)'
;MKKTAILLSTICATAFLYVSCSSSDESDNGSSSTDLTNVAASLAVDASTAMDLNTGLLVTANSTTTAKTAETQPGICAAITVTTPEGTAYPKVFLLDFGTTGCKDDNLTRKGKLKITLTAPVTTTGSKMTIERIDYYINNLKLEGTIEYTNTTSVATVPQWTRKVTNGKLTDLQGGVYTNSGIYTTKQTAGVDTPFVLTDNVYEIPEGTQTITSPSGTTLTLTVTETLIKKYSCTFISKGKLKIQGGIINGTIDYGNNDCDAFYTYTHENGITFSLSM
;
A
#
# COMPACT_ATOMS: atom_id res chain seq x y z
N MET A 1 40.05 -25.82 32.51
CA MET A 1 39.57 -26.31 31.21
C MET A 1 38.15 -26.84 31.35
N LYS A 2 37.13 -26.06 30.98
CA LYS A 2 35.77 -26.55 30.71
C LYS A 2 35.30 -25.83 29.44
N LYS A 3 34.99 -26.63 28.42
CA LYS A 3 34.60 -26.16 27.08
C LYS A 3 33.14 -25.74 27.13
N THR A 4 32.85 -24.47 26.88
CA THR A 4 31.49 -23.97 26.62
C THR A 4 31.25 -24.01 25.11
N ALA A 5 30.32 -24.86 24.69
CA ALA A 5 29.84 -24.88 23.31
C ALA A 5 28.86 -23.71 23.11
N ILE A 6 29.18 -22.83 22.16
CA ILE A 6 28.30 -21.76 21.70
C ILE A 6 27.43 -22.36 20.60
N LEU A 7 26.13 -22.53 20.88
CA LEU A 7 25.14 -22.84 19.85
C LEU A 7 24.71 -21.52 19.18
N LEU A 8 25.11 -21.33 17.93
CA LEU A 8 24.55 -20.30 17.06
C LEU A 8 23.06 -20.64 16.81
N SER A 9 22.15 -19.83 17.33
CA SER A 9 20.75 -19.83 16.94
C SER A 9 20.59 -18.90 15.74
N THR A 10 20.31 -19.50 14.59
CA THR A 10 19.98 -18.85 13.33
C THR A 10 18.67 -18.08 13.49
N ILE A 11 18.74 -16.75 13.37
CA ILE A 11 17.59 -15.85 13.36
C ILE A 11 16.77 -16.16 12.10
N CYS A 12 15.59 -16.75 12.28
CA CYS A 12 14.60 -16.98 11.23
C CYS A 12 13.72 -15.71 11.14
N ALA A 13 13.72 -15.07 9.98
CA ALA A 13 12.93 -13.88 9.69
C ALA A 13 11.46 -14.26 9.50
N THR A 14 10.65 -14.07 10.54
CA THR A 14 9.20 -14.20 10.51
C THR A 14 8.57 -12.96 11.14
N ALA A 15 8.30 -11.95 10.32
CA ALA A 15 7.46 -10.81 10.70
C ALA A 15 6.73 -10.37 9.43
N PHE A 16 5.39 -10.29 9.51
CA PHE A 16 4.41 -9.61 8.62
C PHE A 16 3.05 -10.33 8.53
N LEU A 17 2.78 -11.38 9.32
CA LEU A 17 1.42 -11.90 9.52
C LEU A 17 1.09 -12.34 10.96
N TYR A 18 1.84 -11.88 11.97
CA TYR A 18 1.42 -12.05 13.35
C TYR A 18 0.61 -10.84 13.77
N VAL A 19 -0.72 -10.97 13.70
CA VAL A 19 -1.59 -10.22 14.59
C VAL A 19 -1.24 -10.68 16.01
N SER A 20 -0.33 -9.95 16.66
CA SER A 20 0.00 -10.18 18.07
C SER A 20 -1.04 -9.46 18.91
N CYS A 21 -1.91 -10.23 19.56
CA CYS A 21 -2.93 -9.70 20.44
C CYS A 21 -2.34 -9.64 21.85
N SER A 22 -1.90 -8.47 22.32
CA SER A 22 -1.62 -8.29 23.75
C SER A 22 -2.91 -7.90 24.45
N SER A 23 -3.64 -8.88 24.98
CA SER A 23 -4.75 -8.58 25.90
C SER A 23 -4.17 -8.03 27.20
N SER A 24 -4.51 -6.78 27.55
CA SER A 24 -4.42 -6.33 28.94
C SER A 24 -5.77 -6.59 29.60
N ASP A 25 -5.68 -7.26 30.75
CA ASP A 25 -6.71 -7.57 31.74
C ASP A 25 -7.56 -8.84 31.56
N GLU A 26 -7.38 -9.74 32.53
CA GLU A 26 -8.17 -10.94 32.74
C GLU A 26 -9.61 -10.60 33.16
N SER A 27 -10.55 -11.05 32.34
CA SER A 27 -11.78 -11.67 32.84
C SER A 27 -12.32 -12.59 31.74
N ASP A 28 -12.19 -13.89 31.97
CA ASP A 28 -12.68 -14.97 31.13
C ASP A 28 -14.20 -14.87 30.94
N ASN A 29 -14.63 -14.60 29.71
CA ASN A 29 -15.95 -14.94 29.22
C ASN A 29 -15.94 -14.99 27.68
N GLY A 30 -15.81 -16.19 27.14
CA GLY A 30 -16.15 -16.51 25.75
C GLY A 30 -15.28 -15.79 24.72
N SER A 31 -14.02 -16.22 24.60
CA SER A 31 -13.11 -15.79 23.54
C SER A 31 -13.67 -16.17 22.16
N SER A 32 -14.48 -15.28 21.59
CA SER A 32 -14.71 -15.24 20.16
C SER A 32 -13.44 -14.62 19.59
N SER A 33 -12.47 -15.45 19.22
CA SER A 33 -11.35 -14.99 18.41
C SER A 33 -11.91 -14.52 17.08
N THR A 34 -12.30 -13.25 16.98
CA THR A 34 -12.74 -12.66 15.72
C THR A 34 -11.56 -12.81 14.75
N ASP A 35 -11.75 -13.60 13.70
CA ASP A 35 -10.73 -13.81 12.68
C ASP A 35 -10.56 -12.51 11.88
N LEU A 36 -9.54 -11.71 12.25
CA LEU A 36 -9.23 -10.42 11.62
C LEU A 36 -8.34 -10.55 10.39
N THR A 37 -8.18 -11.75 9.81
CA THR A 37 -7.34 -11.98 8.62
C THR A 37 -7.78 -11.11 7.43
N ASN A 38 -9.07 -10.93 7.21
CA ASN A 38 -9.58 -10.03 6.16
C ASN A 38 -9.18 -8.58 6.38
N VAL A 39 -9.15 -8.13 7.65
CA VAL A 39 -8.71 -6.78 8.00
C VAL A 39 -7.22 -6.63 7.69
N ALA A 40 -6.40 -7.58 8.14
CA ALA A 40 -4.97 -7.59 7.85
C ALA A 40 -4.68 -7.62 6.34
N ALA A 41 -5.41 -8.44 5.57
CA ALA A 41 -5.28 -8.49 4.12
C ALA A 41 -5.64 -7.14 3.46
N SER A 42 -6.67 -6.45 3.96
CA SER A 42 -7.06 -5.12 3.45
C SER A 42 -5.94 -4.09 3.67
N LEU A 43 -5.33 -4.12 4.86
CA LEU A 43 -4.26 -3.20 5.21
C LEU A 43 -2.98 -3.48 4.40
N ALA A 44 -2.64 -4.75 4.16
CA ALA A 44 -1.53 -5.14 3.29
C ALA A 44 -1.76 -4.69 1.83
N VAL A 45 -2.99 -4.79 1.33
CA VAL A 45 -3.40 -4.27 0.01
C VAL A 45 -3.22 -2.74 -0.06
N ASP A 46 -3.60 -2.00 0.97
CA ASP A 46 -3.43 -0.55 1.01
C ASP A 46 -1.95 -0.15 1.04
N ALA A 47 -1.15 -0.78 1.91
CA ALA A 47 0.28 -0.53 2.02
C ALA A 47 1.03 -0.82 0.71
N SER A 48 0.75 -1.96 0.08
CA SER A 48 1.34 -2.32 -1.21
C SER A 48 0.92 -1.37 -2.33
N THR A 49 -0.34 -0.93 -2.34
CA THR A 49 -0.84 0.05 -3.32
C THR A 49 -0.17 1.43 -3.15
N ALA A 50 0.11 1.84 -1.90
CA ALA A 50 0.87 3.06 -1.63
C ALA A 50 2.34 2.92 -2.05
N MET A 51 2.96 1.77 -1.84
CA MET A 51 4.33 1.49 -2.30
C MET A 51 4.47 1.55 -3.82
N ASP A 52 3.49 0.99 -4.53
CA ASP A 52 3.46 1.03 -5.98
C ASP A 52 3.28 2.46 -6.50
N LEU A 53 2.45 3.27 -5.83
CA LEU A 53 2.34 4.72 -6.13
C LEU A 53 3.67 5.44 -5.91
N ASN A 54 4.32 5.23 -4.76
CA ASN A 54 5.62 5.85 -4.47
C ASN A 54 6.65 5.50 -5.55
N THR A 55 6.68 4.24 -5.97
CA THR A 55 7.51 3.77 -7.08
C THR A 55 7.17 4.52 -8.38
N GLY A 56 5.88 4.67 -8.70
CA GLY A 56 5.41 5.41 -9.86
C GLY A 56 5.76 6.89 -9.84
N LEU A 57 5.63 7.55 -8.70
CA LEU A 57 6.03 8.95 -8.53
C LEU A 57 7.54 9.13 -8.71
N LEU A 58 8.36 8.23 -8.14
CA LEU A 58 9.82 8.27 -8.26
C LEU A 58 10.29 8.17 -9.72
N VAL A 59 9.78 7.21 -10.50
CA VAL A 59 10.22 7.04 -11.90
C VAL A 59 9.71 8.16 -12.80
N THR A 60 8.54 8.73 -12.49
CA THR A 60 7.93 9.77 -13.32
C THR A 60 8.47 11.16 -13.02
N ALA A 61 8.87 11.44 -11.77
CA ALA A 61 9.51 12.70 -11.38
C ALA A 61 10.92 12.87 -12.00
N ASN A 62 11.64 11.77 -12.19
CA ASN A 62 13.02 11.78 -12.69
C ASN A 62 13.14 11.57 -14.20
N SER A 63 12.02 11.34 -14.89
CA SER A 63 11.99 11.15 -16.34
C SER A 63 12.19 12.48 -17.08
N THR A 64 13.44 12.91 -17.18
CA THR A 64 13.87 13.99 -18.09
C THR A 64 13.64 13.57 -19.55
N THR A 65 13.53 14.55 -20.45
CA THR A 65 13.27 14.37 -21.90
C THR A 65 14.35 13.59 -22.68
N THR A 66 15.32 13.00 -21.97
CA THR A 66 16.50 12.30 -22.49
C THR A 66 16.69 10.90 -21.91
N ALA A 67 15.70 10.35 -21.19
CA ALA A 67 15.81 9.03 -20.56
C ALA A 67 16.24 7.96 -21.56
N LYS A 68 17.37 7.29 -21.28
CA LYS A 68 17.86 6.15 -22.06
C LYS A 68 16.95 4.95 -21.82
N THR A 69 16.93 4.02 -22.78
CA THR A 69 16.05 2.84 -22.79
C THR A 69 16.23 1.88 -21.61
N ALA A 70 17.30 2.02 -20.83
CA ALA A 70 17.55 1.28 -19.61
C ALA A 70 18.29 2.18 -18.60
N GLU A 71 17.62 2.52 -17.49
CA GLU A 71 18.22 3.28 -16.38
C GLU A 71 17.92 2.59 -15.05
N THR A 72 18.88 2.67 -14.12
CA THR A 72 18.68 2.27 -12.72
C THR A 72 18.47 3.55 -11.91
N GLN A 73 17.25 3.78 -11.43
CA GLN A 73 16.93 4.96 -10.62
C GLN A 73 17.42 4.74 -9.17
N PRO A 74 18.18 5.68 -8.57
CA PRO A 74 18.51 5.58 -7.14
C PRO A 74 17.24 5.39 -6.29
N GLY A 75 17.24 4.38 -5.43
CA GLY A 75 16.08 4.01 -4.61
C GLY A 75 15.09 3.03 -5.26
N ILE A 76 15.38 2.50 -6.46
CA ILE A 76 14.60 1.43 -7.08
C ILE A 76 15.54 0.30 -7.54
N CYS A 77 15.33 -0.91 -7.04
CA CYS A 77 16.18 -2.07 -7.37
C CYS A 77 15.84 -2.74 -8.72
N ALA A 78 14.77 -2.28 -9.39
CA ALA A 78 14.31 -2.81 -10.67
C ALA A 78 15.10 -2.26 -11.86
N ALA A 79 15.18 -3.06 -12.93
CA ALA A 79 15.55 -2.57 -14.25
C ALA A 79 14.37 -1.78 -14.85
N ILE A 80 14.59 -0.54 -15.26
CA ILE A 80 13.53 0.35 -15.75
C ILE A 80 13.69 0.53 -17.25
N THR A 81 12.65 0.16 -18.00
CA THR A 81 12.53 0.41 -19.43
C THR A 81 11.43 1.43 -19.66
N VAL A 82 11.71 2.49 -20.39
CA VAL A 82 10.71 3.49 -20.77
C VAL A 82 10.40 3.34 -22.24
N THR A 83 9.13 3.08 -22.58
CA THR A 83 8.65 3.14 -23.95
C THR A 83 7.87 4.43 -24.16
N THR A 84 8.40 5.29 -25.01
CA THR A 84 7.80 6.55 -25.48
C THR A 84 8.49 6.91 -26.80
N PRO A 85 7.80 7.50 -27.81
CA PRO A 85 8.52 8.28 -28.82
C PRO A 85 9.32 9.40 -28.15
N GLU A 86 10.50 9.72 -28.67
CA GLU A 86 11.40 10.74 -28.10
C GLU A 86 10.67 12.07 -27.79
N GLY A 87 11.08 12.76 -26.71
CA GLY A 87 10.59 14.10 -26.37
C GLY A 87 9.42 14.17 -25.38
N THR A 88 8.46 15.05 -25.65
CA THR A 88 7.37 15.43 -24.73
C THR A 88 6.05 14.69 -24.97
N ALA A 89 6.07 13.70 -25.85
CA ALA A 89 4.88 12.95 -26.24
C ALA A 89 4.40 12.03 -25.11
N TYR A 90 3.08 11.82 -25.07
CA TYR A 90 2.39 10.89 -24.19
C TYR A 90 1.48 9.97 -25.04
N PRO A 91 1.17 8.74 -24.60
CA PRO A 91 1.48 8.19 -23.28
C PRO A 91 2.95 7.80 -23.09
N LYS A 92 3.43 7.90 -21.83
CA LYS A 92 4.71 7.34 -21.39
C LYS A 92 4.46 6.04 -20.65
N VAL A 93 5.15 4.97 -21.01
CA VAL A 93 5.00 3.66 -20.36
C VAL A 93 6.34 3.26 -19.74
N PHE A 94 6.33 3.04 -18.43
CA PHE A 94 7.45 2.57 -17.63
C PHE A 94 7.25 1.12 -17.31
N LEU A 95 8.21 0.26 -17.65
CA LEU A 95 8.25 -1.12 -17.23
C LEU A 95 9.38 -1.28 -16.23
N LEU A 96 9.02 -1.58 -14.98
CA LEU A 96 9.96 -1.87 -13.91
C LEU A 96 10.01 -3.37 -13.73
N ASP A 97 11.17 -3.99 -14.00
CA ASP A 97 11.42 -5.41 -13.83
C ASP A 97 12.29 -5.69 -12.61
N PHE A 98 11.67 -6.22 -11.56
CA PHE A 98 12.34 -6.66 -10.32
C PHE A 98 12.95 -8.05 -10.46
N GLY A 99 12.82 -8.68 -11.64
CA GLY A 99 13.33 -10.01 -11.94
C GLY A 99 12.50 -11.13 -11.31
N THR A 100 12.85 -12.37 -11.65
CA THR A 100 12.18 -13.58 -11.14
C THR A 100 12.76 -14.07 -9.81
N THR A 101 14.02 -13.75 -9.51
CA THR A 101 14.61 -13.97 -8.18
C THR A 101 14.17 -12.89 -7.19
N GLY A 102 13.72 -11.75 -7.71
CA GLY A 102 13.42 -10.55 -6.93
C GLY A 102 14.68 -9.74 -6.61
N CYS A 103 14.46 -8.52 -6.14
CA CYS A 103 15.50 -7.64 -5.63
C CYS A 103 15.07 -7.03 -4.29
N LYS A 104 16.07 -6.65 -3.48
CA LYS A 104 15.86 -6.09 -2.15
C LYS A 104 15.55 -4.59 -2.27
N ASP A 105 14.44 -4.19 -1.68
CA ASP A 105 13.94 -2.82 -1.58
C ASP A 105 13.72 -2.53 -0.10
N ASP A 106 14.71 -1.89 0.54
CA ASP A 106 14.86 -1.79 1.99
C ASP A 106 14.74 -3.14 2.73
N ASN A 107 13.70 -3.33 3.53
CA ASN A 107 13.43 -4.55 4.29
C ASN A 107 12.51 -5.52 3.56
N LEU A 108 12.17 -5.23 2.30
CA LEU A 108 11.24 -6.01 1.49
C LEU A 108 11.96 -6.62 0.30
N THR A 109 11.41 -7.71 -0.21
CA THR A 109 11.84 -8.31 -1.48
C THR A 109 10.74 -8.12 -2.50
N ARG A 110 11.03 -7.45 -3.61
CA ARG A 110 10.06 -7.26 -4.70
C ARG A 110 10.45 -8.17 -5.85
N LYS A 111 9.46 -8.82 -6.46
CA LYS A 111 9.65 -9.76 -7.59
C LYS A 111 8.59 -9.50 -8.66
N GLY A 112 8.91 -9.80 -9.91
CA GLY A 112 7.98 -9.59 -11.03
C GLY A 112 8.10 -8.21 -11.62
N LYS A 113 7.00 -7.67 -12.15
CA LYS A 113 7.02 -6.40 -12.89
C LYS A 113 5.88 -5.46 -12.50
N LEU A 114 6.18 -4.17 -12.54
CA LEU A 114 5.17 -3.11 -12.59
C LEU A 114 5.21 -2.43 -13.95
N LYS A 115 4.05 -2.30 -14.60
CA LYS A 115 3.89 -1.47 -15.79
C LYS A 115 3.09 -0.23 -15.42
N ILE A 116 3.70 0.92 -15.58
CA ILE A 116 3.12 2.22 -15.21
C ILE A 116 2.91 3.04 -16.48
N THR A 117 1.68 3.41 -16.77
CA THR A 117 1.31 4.21 -17.94
C THR A 117 0.86 5.59 -17.49
N LEU A 118 1.50 6.64 -18.01
CA LEU A 118 1.06 8.02 -17.87
C LEU A 118 0.43 8.53 -19.16
N THR A 119 -0.73 9.17 -19.08
CA THR A 119 -1.38 9.82 -20.25
C THR A 119 -0.98 11.28 -20.45
N ALA A 120 -0.41 11.91 -19.43
CA ALA A 120 0.13 13.27 -19.39
C ALA A 120 1.00 13.41 -18.12
N PRO A 121 1.69 14.53 -17.86
CA PRO A 121 2.35 14.76 -16.58
C PRO A 121 1.37 14.56 -15.41
N VAL A 122 1.82 13.92 -14.33
CA VAL A 122 0.97 13.57 -13.16
C VAL A 122 0.33 14.80 -12.52
N THR A 123 0.93 15.97 -12.70
CA THR A 123 0.45 17.27 -12.19
C THR A 123 -0.63 17.90 -13.07
N THR A 124 -0.83 17.44 -14.31
CA THR A 124 -1.83 17.98 -15.22
C THR A 124 -3.21 17.44 -14.85
N THR A 125 -4.20 18.31 -14.62
CA THR A 125 -5.60 17.91 -14.39
C THR A 125 -6.11 17.05 -15.55
N GLY A 126 -6.79 15.94 -15.22
CA GLY A 126 -7.28 14.96 -16.20
C GLY A 126 -6.23 13.92 -16.63
N SER A 127 -4.96 14.07 -16.22
CA SER A 127 -3.94 13.04 -16.42
C SER A 127 -4.28 11.76 -15.64
N LYS A 128 -3.77 10.64 -16.14
CA LYS A 128 -3.92 9.32 -15.52
C LYS A 128 -2.56 8.67 -15.34
N MET A 129 -2.34 8.10 -14.15
CA MET A 129 -1.31 7.11 -13.88
C MET A 129 -1.97 5.76 -13.65
N THR A 130 -1.73 4.81 -14.55
CA THR A 130 -2.24 3.44 -14.46
C THR A 130 -1.10 2.50 -14.12
N ILE A 131 -1.20 1.79 -13.00
CA ILE A 131 -0.25 0.78 -12.53
C ILE A 131 -0.85 -0.60 -12.74
N GLU A 132 -0.17 -1.43 -13.50
CA GLU A 132 -0.51 -2.84 -13.75
C GLU A 132 0.57 -3.73 -13.13
N ARG A 133 0.13 -4.71 -12.33
CA ARG A 133 1.00 -5.71 -11.67
C ARG A 133 1.09 -6.96 -12.53
N ILE A 134 2.30 -7.37 -12.91
CA ILE A 134 2.54 -8.54 -13.78
C ILE A 134 3.46 -9.51 -13.03
N ASP A 135 2.89 -10.65 -12.62
CA ASP A 135 3.55 -11.64 -11.77
C ASP A 135 4.29 -11.01 -10.58
N TYR A 136 3.67 -10.00 -10.00
CA TYR A 136 4.29 -9.11 -9.02
C TYR A 136 4.08 -9.60 -7.60
N TYR A 137 5.14 -9.51 -6.80
CA TYR A 137 5.14 -9.92 -5.40
C TYR A 137 5.86 -8.87 -4.57
N ILE A 138 5.32 -8.65 -3.36
CA ILE A 138 6.05 -8.02 -2.27
C ILE A 138 6.23 -9.09 -1.19
N ASN A 139 7.47 -9.36 -0.85
CA ASN A 139 7.91 -10.57 -0.16
C ASN A 139 7.34 -11.81 -0.86
N ASN A 140 6.49 -12.56 -0.16
CA ASN A 140 5.89 -13.78 -0.65
C ASN A 140 4.38 -13.62 -0.94
N LEU A 141 3.84 -12.40 -0.86
CA LEU A 141 2.46 -12.09 -1.20
C LEU A 141 2.36 -11.79 -2.70
N LYS A 142 1.54 -12.55 -3.43
CA LYS A 142 1.26 -12.24 -4.84
C LYS A 142 0.25 -11.10 -4.89
N LEU A 143 0.53 -10.08 -5.69
CA LEU A 143 -0.35 -8.95 -5.88
C LEU A 143 -0.72 -8.81 -7.35
N GLU A 144 -2.02 -8.71 -7.62
CA GLU A 144 -2.56 -8.59 -8.96
C GLU A 144 -3.59 -7.45 -9.03
N GLY A 145 -4.00 -7.12 -10.24
CA GLY A 145 -4.97 -6.07 -10.53
C GLY A 145 -4.36 -4.77 -11.04
N THR A 146 -5.24 -3.80 -11.26
CA THR A 146 -4.91 -2.49 -11.84
C THR A 146 -5.29 -1.37 -10.89
N ILE A 147 -4.38 -0.41 -10.72
CA ILE A 147 -4.61 0.80 -9.93
C ILE A 147 -4.54 1.99 -10.88
N GLU A 148 -5.60 2.78 -10.96
CA GLU A 148 -5.64 4.02 -11.74
C GLU A 148 -5.75 5.22 -10.80
N TYR A 149 -4.79 6.15 -10.90
CA TYR A 149 -4.85 7.47 -10.30
C TYR A 149 -5.24 8.48 -11.39
N THR A 150 -6.39 9.12 -11.27
CA THR A 150 -6.81 10.21 -12.15
C THR A 150 -6.64 11.53 -11.42
N ASN A 151 -5.88 12.47 -12.00
CA ASN A 151 -5.73 13.82 -11.44
C ASN A 151 -7.04 14.59 -11.60
N THR A 152 -7.64 14.98 -10.49
CA THR A 152 -8.90 15.73 -10.40
C THR A 152 -8.70 17.11 -9.77
N THR A 153 -7.47 17.64 -9.82
CA THR A 153 -7.10 18.93 -9.22
C THR A 153 -7.94 20.06 -9.80
N SER A 154 -8.66 20.75 -8.91
CA SER A 154 -9.40 21.99 -9.18
C SER A 154 -8.76 23.23 -8.55
N VAL A 155 -7.94 23.04 -7.51
CA VAL A 155 -7.20 24.09 -6.80
C VAL A 155 -5.72 23.78 -6.91
N ALA A 156 -4.95 24.61 -7.60
CA ALA A 156 -3.55 24.32 -7.94
C ALA A 156 -2.65 24.07 -6.70
N THR A 157 -2.94 24.73 -5.57
CA THR A 157 -2.18 24.58 -4.32
C THR A 157 -2.59 23.35 -3.52
N VAL A 158 -3.65 22.64 -3.91
CA VAL A 158 -4.12 21.41 -3.26
C VAL A 158 -4.36 20.36 -4.35
N PRO A 159 -3.29 19.74 -4.89
CA PRO A 159 -3.43 18.66 -5.85
C PRO A 159 -4.34 17.55 -5.35
N GLN A 160 -5.16 17.00 -6.24
CA GLN A 160 -6.14 15.98 -5.90
C GLN A 160 -6.17 14.87 -6.96
N TRP A 161 -6.34 13.63 -6.50
CA TRP A 161 -6.49 12.46 -7.35
C TRP A 161 -7.62 11.56 -6.87
N THR A 162 -8.26 10.88 -7.83
CA THR A 162 -9.10 9.71 -7.55
C THR A 162 -8.26 8.46 -7.79
N ARG A 163 -8.10 7.63 -6.75
CA ARG A 163 -7.46 6.31 -6.81
C ARG A 163 -8.52 5.24 -6.97
N LYS A 164 -8.50 4.48 -8.06
CA LYS A 164 -9.41 3.35 -8.32
C LYS A 164 -8.64 2.05 -8.44
N VAL A 165 -9.03 1.02 -7.68
CA VAL A 165 -8.50 -0.34 -7.79
C VAL A 165 -9.53 -1.24 -8.47
N THR A 166 -9.12 -1.95 -9.51
CA THR A 166 -9.97 -2.87 -10.28
C THR A 166 -9.31 -4.25 -10.37
N ASN A 167 -10.11 -5.31 -10.15
CA ASN A 167 -9.66 -6.70 -10.18
C ASN A 167 -8.43 -6.96 -9.29
N GLY A 168 -8.36 -6.27 -8.15
CA GLY A 168 -7.28 -6.45 -7.20
C GLY A 168 -7.30 -7.85 -6.61
N LYS A 169 -6.13 -8.46 -6.45
CA LYS A 169 -5.98 -9.72 -5.71
C LYS A 169 -4.73 -9.70 -4.86
N LEU A 170 -4.84 -10.31 -3.68
CA LEU A 170 -3.73 -10.67 -2.83
C LEU A 170 -3.78 -12.19 -2.62
N THR A 171 -2.71 -12.90 -2.99
CA THR A 171 -2.53 -14.31 -2.61
C THR A 171 -1.55 -14.40 -1.47
N ASP A 172 -2.01 -14.93 -0.34
CA ASP A 172 -1.20 -15.11 0.85
C ASP A 172 -0.24 -16.32 0.74
N LEU A 173 0.55 -16.55 1.80
CA LEU A 173 1.52 -17.64 1.87
C LEU A 173 0.89 -19.03 1.84
N GLN A 174 -0.38 -19.13 2.25
CA GLN A 174 -1.15 -20.37 2.32
C GLN A 174 -1.91 -20.62 1.01
N GLY A 175 -1.81 -19.73 0.02
CA GLY A 175 -2.53 -19.80 -1.25
C GLY A 175 -3.95 -19.23 -1.18
N GLY A 176 -4.33 -18.61 -0.07
CA GLY A 176 -5.60 -17.90 0.08
C GLY A 176 -5.64 -16.68 -0.83
N VAL A 177 -6.62 -16.63 -1.73
CA VAL A 177 -6.85 -15.50 -2.64
C VAL A 177 -7.91 -14.55 -2.06
N TYR A 178 -7.48 -13.36 -1.67
CA TYR A 178 -8.35 -12.24 -1.33
C TYR A 178 -8.54 -11.39 -2.59
N THR A 179 -9.77 -11.02 -2.90
CA THR A 179 -10.06 -10.09 -4.00
C THR A 179 -10.41 -8.73 -3.44
N ASN A 180 -10.00 -7.66 -4.10
CA ASN A 180 -10.24 -6.31 -3.63
C ASN A 180 -10.55 -5.33 -4.76
N SER A 181 -11.34 -4.32 -4.43
CA SER A 181 -11.65 -3.17 -5.29
C SER A 181 -11.96 -1.97 -4.42
N GLY A 182 -11.81 -0.77 -4.96
CA GLY A 182 -12.11 0.43 -4.17
C GLY A 182 -11.87 1.71 -4.93
N ILE A 183 -12.38 2.79 -4.37
CA ILE A 183 -12.18 4.15 -4.86
C ILE A 183 -11.95 5.08 -3.68
N TYR A 184 -10.84 5.82 -3.70
CA TYR A 184 -10.51 6.86 -2.73
C TYR A 184 -10.26 8.19 -3.43
N THR A 185 -10.65 9.28 -2.78
CA THR A 185 -10.21 10.62 -3.11
C THR A 185 -9.00 10.95 -2.25
N THR A 186 -7.89 11.38 -2.85
CA THR A 186 -6.66 11.74 -2.15
C THR A 186 -6.25 13.16 -2.50
N LYS A 187 -5.90 13.97 -1.50
CA LYS A 187 -5.38 15.32 -1.62
C LYS A 187 -3.94 15.36 -1.14
N GLN A 188 -3.11 16.20 -1.75
CA GLN A 188 -1.79 16.53 -1.22
C GLN A 188 -1.89 17.86 -0.46
N THR A 189 -1.57 17.84 0.82
CA THR A 189 -1.68 19.01 1.72
C THR A 189 -0.34 19.56 2.18
N ALA A 190 0.76 18.86 1.88
CA ALA A 190 2.13 19.36 2.07
C ALA A 190 3.06 18.88 0.93
N GLY A 191 4.18 19.58 0.75
CA GLY A 191 5.22 19.25 -0.24
C GLY A 191 4.91 19.68 -1.69
N VAL A 192 3.82 20.42 -1.91
CA VAL A 192 3.46 20.90 -3.26
C VAL A 192 4.48 21.90 -3.83
N ASP A 193 5.08 22.72 -2.95
CA ASP A 193 6.08 23.72 -3.32
C ASP A 193 7.48 23.12 -3.56
N THR A 194 7.66 21.85 -3.21
CA THR A 194 8.91 21.08 -3.31
C THR A 194 8.70 19.82 -4.18
N PRO A 195 8.27 19.95 -5.45
CA PRO A 195 7.76 18.84 -6.27
C PRO A 195 8.76 17.70 -6.54
N PHE A 196 10.05 17.92 -6.31
CA PHE A 196 11.12 16.93 -6.46
C PHE A 196 11.51 16.24 -5.14
N VAL A 197 10.96 16.68 -4.00
CA VAL A 197 11.26 16.14 -2.66
C VAL A 197 10.07 15.34 -2.18
N LEU A 198 9.86 14.14 -2.74
CA LEU A 198 8.66 13.35 -2.42
C LEU A 198 8.49 13.05 -0.92
N THR A 199 9.58 13.00 -0.16
CA THR A 199 9.60 12.62 1.26
C THR A 199 8.92 13.63 2.19
N ASP A 200 8.71 14.88 1.76
CA ASP A 200 8.00 15.89 2.57
C ASP A 200 6.48 15.94 2.28
N ASN A 201 6.00 15.13 1.33
CA ASN A 201 4.60 15.09 0.95
C ASN A 201 3.72 14.47 2.06
N VAL A 202 2.61 15.15 2.34
CA VAL A 202 1.53 14.64 3.17
C VAL A 202 0.27 14.52 2.33
N TYR A 203 -0.35 13.34 2.38
CA TYR A 203 -1.59 13.06 1.68
C TYR A 203 -2.74 12.86 2.66
N GLU A 204 -3.88 13.46 2.34
CA GLU A 204 -5.15 13.29 3.02
C GLU A 204 -6.11 12.47 2.17
N ILE A 205 -6.78 11.50 2.77
CA ILE A 205 -7.83 10.70 2.13
C ILE A 205 -9.13 11.02 2.86
N PRO A 206 -9.88 12.07 2.45
CA PRO A 206 -11.08 12.51 3.14
C PRO A 206 -12.27 11.56 2.96
N GLU A 207 -12.31 10.80 1.88
CA GLU A 207 -13.46 9.97 1.54
C GLU A 207 -13.08 8.77 0.67
N GLY A 208 -13.97 7.78 0.73
CA GLY A 208 -14.05 6.68 -0.21
C GLY A 208 -14.16 5.33 0.48
N THR A 209 -14.16 4.28 -0.34
CA THR A 209 -14.50 2.93 0.09
C THR A 209 -13.61 1.90 -0.58
N GLN A 210 -13.25 0.86 0.16
CA GLN A 210 -12.66 -0.36 -0.37
C GLN A 210 -13.46 -1.58 0.07
N THR A 211 -13.46 -2.61 -0.77
CA THR A 211 -14.04 -3.91 -0.47
C THR A 211 -12.95 -4.95 -0.56
N ILE A 212 -12.95 -5.90 0.37
CA ILE A 212 -12.11 -7.09 0.33
C ILE A 212 -12.96 -8.33 0.55
N THR A 213 -12.79 -9.34 -0.29
CA THR A 213 -13.48 -10.62 -0.19
C THR A 213 -12.48 -11.72 0.04
N SER A 214 -12.70 -12.49 1.11
CA SER A 214 -11.85 -13.61 1.52
C SER A 214 -11.96 -14.80 0.56
N PRO A 215 -11.04 -15.79 0.68
CA PRO A 215 -11.16 -17.06 -0.03
C PRO A 215 -12.45 -17.82 0.31
N SER A 216 -12.98 -17.63 1.53
CA SER A 216 -14.25 -18.21 1.98
C SER A 216 -15.49 -17.48 1.45
N GLY A 217 -15.32 -16.40 0.67
CA GLY A 217 -16.40 -15.60 0.10
C GLY A 217 -16.97 -14.54 1.03
N THR A 218 -16.39 -14.34 2.22
CA THR A 218 -16.82 -13.27 3.15
C THR A 218 -16.28 -11.94 2.68
N THR A 219 -17.15 -10.98 2.43
CA THR A 219 -16.79 -9.62 2.01
C THR A 219 -16.85 -8.64 3.18
N LEU A 220 -15.79 -7.86 3.35
CA LEU A 220 -15.76 -6.66 4.18
C LEU A 220 -15.74 -5.41 3.30
N THR A 221 -16.44 -4.38 3.75
CA THR A 221 -16.41 -3.04 3.18
C THR A 221 -15.80 -2.09 4.20
N LEU A 222 -14.74 -1.37 3.84
CA LEU A 222 -14.07 -0.38 4.66
C LEU A 222 -14.31 1.01 4.06
N THR A 223 -14.90 1.91 4.85
CA THR A 223 -15.27 3.26 4.41
C THR A 223 -14.61 4.30 5.30
N VAL A 224 -14.06 5.35 4.69
CA VAL A 224 -13.46 6.47 5.43
C VAL A 224 -14.54 7.21 6.23
N THR A 225 -14.33 7.33 7.54
CA THR A 225 -15.22 8.08 8.44
C THR A 225 -14.52 9.26 9.11
N GLU A 226 -13.20 9.18 9.30
CA GLU A 226 -12.34 10.32 9.63
C GLU A 226 -11.19 10.36 8.63
N THR A 227 -10.85 11.54 8.13
CA THR A 227 -9.82 11.73 7.10
C THR A 227 -8.54 11.00 7.46
N LEU A 228 -8.07 10.15 6.53
CA LEU A 228 -6.85 9.39 6.72
C LEU A 228 -5.64 10.26 6.36
N ILE A 229 -4.58 10.18 7.16
CA ILE A 229 -3.30 10.83 6.88
C ILE A 229 -2.28 9.79 6.45
N LYS A 230 -1.80 9.91 5.20
CA LYS A 230 -0.73 9.08 4.65
C LYS A 230 0.43 9.97 4.23
N LYS A 231 1.46 10.08 5.08
CA LYS A 231 2.71 10.74 4.66
C LYS A 231 3.45 9.84 3.67
N TYR A 232 4.16 10.44 2.71
CA TYR A 232 4.96 9.68 1.76
C TYR A 232 6.01 8.81 2.47
N SER A 233 6.65 9.38 3.49
CA SER A 233 7.72 8.76 4.28
C SER A 233 7.27 7.61 5.18
N CYS A 234 5.97 7.40 5.36
CA CYS A 234 5.43 6.40 6.28
C CYS A 234 4.93 5.19 5.49
N THR A 235 5.23 3.97 5.91
CA THR A 235 4.76 2.77 5.20
C THR A 235 3.24 2.67 5.24
N PHE A 236 2.66 2.97 6.40
CA PHE A 236 1.24 2.80 6.67
C PHE A 236 0.51 4.14 6.79
N ILE A 237 -0.82 4.07 6.81
CA ILE A 237 -1.66 5.21 7.20
C ILE A 237 -1.35 5.51 8.66
N SER A 238 -1.13 6.79 8.95
CA SER A 238 -0.61 7.26 10.24
C SER A 238 -1.68 7.82 11.17
N LYS A 239 -2.86 8.19 10.65
CA LYS A 239 -3.98 8.75 11.42
C LYS A 239 -5.28 8.63 10.64
N GLY A 240 -6.40 8.64 11.34
CA GLY A 240 -7.76 8.66 10.78
C GLY A 240 -8.49 7.35 11.05
N LYS A 241 -9.73 7.25 10.57
CA LYS A 241 -10.59 6.11 10.87
C LYS A 241 -11.30 5.56 9.66
N LEU A 242 -11.40 4.22 9.64
CA LEU A 242 -12.23 3.47 8.71
C LEU A 242 -13.34 2.76 9.48
N LYS A 243 -14.58 2.87 9.01
CA LYS A 243 -15.65 1.96 9.40
C LYS A 243 -15.53 0.66 8.60
N ILE A 244 -15.53 -0.48 9.27
CA ILE A 244 -15.58 -1.82 8.66
C ILE A 244 -17.00 -2.37 8.80
N GLN A 245 -17.54 -2.94 7.73
CA GLN A 245 -18.81 -3.66 7.75
C GLN A 245 -18.75 -4.93 6.90
N GLY A 246 -19.26 -6.04 7.41
CA GLY A 246 -19.40 -7.29 6.65
C GLY A 246 -19.14 -8.55 7.48
N GLY A 247 -19.85 -9.63 7.15
CA GLY A 247 -19.79 -10.88 7.92
C GLY A 247 -20.09 -10.63 9.41
N ILE A 248 -19.19 -11.10 10.28
CA ILE A 248 -19.24 -10.86 11.74
C ILE A 248 -18.33 -9.71 12.18
N ILE A 249 -17.69 -9.00 11.24
CA ILE A 249 -16.72 -7.93 11.51
C ILE A 249 -17.38 -6.61 11.19
N ASN A 250 -17.96 -5.99 12.23
CA ASN A 250 -18.50 -4.64 12.14
C ASN A 250 -17.88 -3.79 13.24
N GLY A 251 -17.31 -2.65 12.87
CA GLY A 251 -16.53 -1.86 13.79
C GLY A 251 -15.77 -0.72 13.13
N THR A 252 -14.73 -0.25 13.81
CA THR A 252 -13.88 0.86 13.37
C THR A 252 -12.41 0.50 13.50
N ILE A 253 -11.60 0.85 12.50
CA ILE A 253 -10.13 0.92 12.59
C ILE A 253 -9.76 2.35 12.90
N ASP A 254 -8.93 2.55 13.92
CA ASP A 254 -8.28 3.82 14.24
C ASP A 254 -6.76 3.68 14.08
N TYR A 255 -6.18 4.49 13.20
CA TYR A 255 -4.73 4.51 12.91
C TYR A 255 -3.91 5.35 13.90
N GLY A 256 -4.53 5.95 14.91
CA GLY A 256 -3.83 6.65 15.98
C GLY A 256 -3.45 8.10 15.64
N ASN A 257 -2.32 8.55 16.21
CA ASN A 257 -2.03 9.96 16.41
C ASN A 257 -0.94 10.54 15.48
N ASN A 258 -0.81 10.00 14.25
CA ASN A 258 0.13 10.48 13.22
C ASN A 258 1.60 10.09 13.45
N ASP A 259 1.82 9.00 14.19
CA ASP A 259 3.13 8.53 14.67
C ASP A 259 3.94 7.74 13.63
N CYS A 260 3.34 7.42 12.48
CA CYS A 260 4.00 6.71 11.37
C CYS A 260 4.56 5.34 11.75
N ASP A 261 3.85 4.64 12.64
CA ASP A 261 4.13 3.28 13.02
C ASP A 261 3.23 2.28 12.26
N ALA A 262 3.26 1.03 12.70
CA ALA A 262 2.45 -0.05 12.15
C ALA A 262 1.22 -0.36 13.00
N PHE A 263 0.94 0.44 14.04
CA PHE A 263 -0.09 0.14 15.03
C PHE A 263 -1.45 0.70 14.60
N TYR A 264 -2.50 -0.03 14.95
CA TYR A 264 -3.87 0.43 14.79
C TYR A 264 -4.75 -0.23 15.84
N THR A 265 -5.90 0.37 16.10
CA THR A 265 -6.88 -0.15 17.04
C THR A 265 -8.15 -0.53 16.28
N TYR A 266 -8.59 -1.78 16.43
CA TYR A 266 -9.89 -2.22 15.95
C TYR A 266 -10.88 -2.24 17.11
N THR A 267 -12.00 -1.52 16.98
CA THR A 267 -13.11 -1.54 17.94
C THR A 267 -14.34 -2.12 17.27
N HIS A 268 -14.80 -3.28 17.74
CA HIS A 268 -16.04 -3.91 17.29
C HIS A 268 -17.26 -3.14 17.81
N GLU A 269 -18.42 -3.27 17.14
CA GLU A 269 -19.67 -2.58 17.51
C GLU A 269 -20.18 -2.88 18.93
N ASN A 270 -19.78 -4.00 19.53
CA ASN A 270 -20.09 -4.32 20.92
C ASN A 270 -19.14 -3.66 21.95
N GLY A 271 -18.20 -2.83 21.49
CA GLY A 271 -17.23 -2.11 22.33
C GLY A 271 -15.91 -2.85 22.59
N ILE A 272 -15.79 -4.13 22.22
CA ILE A 272 -14.53 -4.87 22.37
C ILE A 272 -13.48 -4.25 21.45
N THR A 273 -12.29 -4.01 22.00
CA THR A 273 -11.20 -3.32 21.32
C THR A 273 -9.93 -4.17 21.30
N PHE A 274 -9.23 -4.16 20.16
CA PHE A 274 -8.00 -4.89 19.93
C PHE A 274 -6.94 -3.92 19.41
N SER A 275 -5.80 -3.83 20.10
CA SER A 275 -4.61 -3.15 19.60
C SER A 275 -3.78 -4.12 18.78
N LEU A 276 -3.49 -3.73 17.54
CA LEU A 276 -2.96 -4.60 16.49
C LEU A 276 -1.78 -3.90 15.83
N SER A 277 -0.90 -4.68 15.22
CA SER A 277 0.16 -4.18 14.33
C SER A 277 0.14 -4.91 13.00
N MET A 278 0.59 -4.23 11.95
CA MET A 278 0.81 -4.84 10.63
C MET A 278 2.08 -5.69 10.55
#